data_AF-A0AAJ0TLV9-F1
#
_entry.id   AF-A0AAJ0TLV9-F1
#
_cell.length_a   1.000
_cell.length_b   1.000
_cell.length_c   1.000
_cell.angle_alpha   90.00
_cell.angle_beta   90.00
_cell.angle_gamma   90.00
#
_symmetry.space_group_name_H-M   'P 1'
#
loop_
_entity.id
_entity.type
_entity.pdbx_description
1 polymer ?
#
loop_
_entity_poly.entity_id
_entity_poly.type
_entity_poly.pdbx_seq_one_letter_code
_entity_poly.pdbx_strand_id
1 'polypeptide(L)'
;IKAILHPEKLRGYVIVEGEEDDIKAAVNGLRHANGLIQKPVTLEQIKHFIEEKKGAAIELVRGDIIEIIGGPFKHEKGKVTTVDNAKNEITVELLEAAVPIPVTITADSVRLLEKSKDVIQQSAEGEKKESSEE
;
A
#
# COMPACT_ATOMS: atom_id res chain seq x y z
N ILE A 1 16.83 -23.75 -8.89
CA ILE A 1 15.59 -23.00 -8.48
C ILE A 1 15.91 -22.14 -7.26
N LYS A 2 15.64 -20.83 -7.30
CA LYS A 2 15.90 -19.86 -6.22
C LYS A 2 14.62 -19.46 -5.48
N ALA A 3 13.59 -19.06 -6.23
CA ALA A 3 12.31 -18.60 -5.68
C ALA A 3 11.13 -19.01 -6.58
N ILE A 4 9.94 -19.04 -5.99
CA ILE A 4 8.68 -19.32 -6.69
C ILE A 4 7.65 -18.29 -6.22
N LEU A 5 6.95 -17.66 -7.15
CA LEU A 5 5.91 -16.67 -6.90
C LEU A 5 4.59 -17.11 -7.53
N HIS A 6 3.53 -17.17 -6.71
CA HIS A 6 2.16 -17.44 -7.14
C HIS A 6 1.22 -16.31 -6.70
N PRO A 7 0.99 -15.29 -7.54
CA PRO A 7 0.07 -14.21 -7.23
C PRO A 7 -1.38 -14.65 -7.41
N GLU A 8 -2.27 -14.29 -6.46
CA GLU A 8 -3.71 -14.60 -6.58
C GLU A 8 -4.34 -14.02 -7.85
N LYS A 9 -3.87 -12.84 -8.27
CA LYS A 9 -4.33 -12.15 -9.49
C LYS A 9 -3.90 -12.85 -10.77
N LEU A 10 -2.91 -13.73 -10.73
CA LEU A 10 -2.34 -14.42 -11.89
C LEU A 10 -2.73 -15.91 -11.88
N ARG A 11 -3.96 -16.20 -12.30
CA ARG A 11 -4.50 -17.57 -12.30
C ARG A 11 -3.87 -18.43 -13.39
N GLY A 12 -3.50 -19.66 -13.04
CA GLY A 12 -2.98 -20.66 -13.97
C GLY A 12 -1.50 -20.51 -14.34
N TYR A 13 -0.80 -19.55 -13.73
CA TYR A 13 0.63 -19.36 -13.92
C TYR A 13 1.36 -19.29 -12.58
N VAL A 14 2.61 -19.71 -12.61
CA VAL A 14 3.56 -19.60 -11.50
C VAL A 14 4.84 -19.02 -12.09
N ILE A 15 5.44 -18.06 -11.40
CA ILE A 15 6.71 -17.45 -11.79
C ILE A 15 7.81 -18.16 -11.00
N VAL A 16 8.87 -18.57 -11.67
CA VAL A 16 10.00 -19.30 -11.06
C VAL A 16 11.28 -18.55 -11.35
N GLU A 17 12.05 -18.24 -10.30
CA GLU A 17 13.37 -17.63 -10.40
C GLU A 17 14.45 -18.71 -10.37
N GLY A 18 15.35 -18.71 -11.34
CA GLY A 18 16.46 -19.67 -11.40
C GLY A 18 17.12 -19.71 -12.78
N GLU A 19 18.08 -20.62 -12.91
CA GLU A 19 18.69 -20.94 -14.20
C GLU A 19 17.70 -21.70 -15.08
N GLU A 20 17.74 -21.46 -16.40
CA GLU A 20 16.75 -22.02 -17.33
C GLU A 20 16.77 -23.56 -17.36
N ASP A 21 17.95 -24.17 -17.28
CA ASP A 21 18.10 -25.63 -17.31
C ASP A 21 17.57 -26.29 -16.04
N ASP A 22 17.78 -25.67 -14.88
CA ASP A 22 17.20 -26.10 -13.60
C ASP A 22 15.67 -26.08 -13.67
N ILE A 23 15.10 -25.03 -14.27
CA ILE A 23 13.65 -24.86 -14.40
C ILE A 23 13.08 -25.92 -15.35
N LYS A 24 13.74 -26.16 -16.50
CA LYS A 24 13.31 -27.20 -17.45
C LYS A 24 13.33 -28.59 -16.81
N ALA A 25 14.39 -28.90 -16.07
CA ALA A 25 14.49 -30.17 -15.34
C ALA A 25 13.40 -30.30 -14.28
N ALA A 26 13.10 -29.23 -13.55
CA ALA A 26 12.05 -29.22 -12.53
C ALA A 26 10.63 -29.35 -13.11
N VAL A 27 10.36 -28.76 -14.28
CA VAL A 27 9.03 -28.82 -14.93
C VAL A 27 8.78 -30.18 -15.60
N ASN A 28 9.82 -30.90 -16.00
CA ASN A 28 9.67 -32.20 -16.66
C ASN A 28 9.03 -33.25 -15.73
N GLY A 29 7.89 -33.80 -16.15
CA GLY A 29 7.17 -34.81 -15.38
C GLY A 29 6.25 -34.26 -14.28
N LEU A 30 6.15 -32.93 -14.11
CA LEU A 30 5.21 -32.33 -13.17
C LEU A 30 3.77 -32.43 -13.70
N ARG A 31 2.93 -33.17 -12.98
CA ARG A 31 1.49 -33.22 -13.23
C ARG A 31 0.89 -31.83 -13.01
N HIS A 32 0.01 -31.40 -13.93
CA HIS A 32 -0.63 -30.08 -13.96
C HIS A 32 0.23 -28.90 -14.42
N ALA A 33 1.52 -29.12 -14.76
CA ALA A 33 2.31 -28.13 -15.46
C ALA A 33 2.10 -28.26 -16.97
N ASN A 34 1.53 -27.22 -17.60
CA ASN A 34 1.26 -27.23 -19.06
C ASN A 34 2.50 -26.88 -19.90
N GLY A 35 3.66 -26.67 -19.27
CA GLY A 35 4.93 -26.36 -19.92
C GLY A 35 5.57 -25.06 -19.42
N LEU A 36 6.75 -24.77 -19.96
CA LEU A 36 7.52 -23.55 -19.68
C LEU A 36 7.32 -22.53 -20.82
N ILE A 37 6.99 -21.29 -20.48
CA ILE A 37 6.98 -20.18 -21.44
C ILE A 37 8.42 -19.73 -21.67
N GLN A 38 8.89 -19.78 -22.93
CA GLN A 38 10.28 -19.44 -23.31
C GLN A 38 10.62 -17.94 -23.28
N LYS A 39 9.75 -17.12 -22.68
CA LYS A 39 9.95 -15.68 -22.55
C LYS A 39 10.28 -15.37 -21.10
N PRO A 40 11.51 -14.89 -20.79
CA PRO A 40 11.84 -14.45 -19.45
C PRO A 40 10.99 -13.23 -19.07
N VAL A 41 10.65 -13.15 -17.79
CA VAL A 41 9.88 -12.05 -17.20
C VAL A 41 10.83 -11.17 -16.41
N THR A 42 10.77 -9.85 -16.62
CA THR A 42 11.62 -8.92 -15.88
C THR A 42 11.01 -8.55 -14.52
N LEU A 43 11.84 -8.07 -13.60
CA LEU A 43 11.38 -7.70 -12.26
C LEU A 43 10.31 -6.59 -12.30
N GLU A 44 10.43 -5.65 -13.23
CA GLU A 44 9.47 -4.55 -13.41
C GLU A 44 8.07 -5.07 -13.76
N GLN A 45 8.00 -6.15 -14.54
CA GLN A 45 6.73 -6.76 -14.95
C GLN A 45 6.03 -7.45 -13.79
N ILE A 46 6.76 -7.96 -12.80
CA ILE A 46 6.18 -8.68 -11.65
C ILE A 46 6.08 -7.80 -10.40
N LYS A 47 6.67 -6.61 -10.43
CA LYS A 47 6.72 -5.67 -9.30
C LYS A 47 5.35 -5.43 -8.68
N HIS A 48 4.32 -5.24 -9.51
CA HIS A 48 2.94 -4.99 -9.09
C HIS A 48 2.24 -6.20 -8.43
N PHE A 49 2.81 -7.41 -8.53
CA PHE A 49 2.34 -8.58 -7.79
C PHE A 49 3.04 -8.74 -6.44
N ILE A 50 4.24 -8.17 -6.28
CA ILE A 50 5.06 -8.25 -5.06
C ILE A 50 4.82 -7.03 -4.18
N GLU A 51 4.68 -5.86 -4.80
CA GLU A 51 4.19 -4.65 -4.18
C GLU A 51 2.70 -4.83 -3.93
N GLU A 52 2.37 -5.37 -2.76
CA GLU A 52 1.15 -4.95 -2.09
C GLU A 52 1.17 -3.44 -2.16
N LYS A 53 0.22 -2.84 -2.89
CA LYS A 53 -0.07 -1.43 -2.70
C LYS A 53 -0.28 -1.33 -1.21
N LYS A 54 0.70 -0.80 -0.46
CA LYS A 54 0.50 -0.32 0.90
C LYS A 54 -0.64 0.66 0.73
N GLY A 55 -1.86 0.18 0.97
CA GLY A 55 -3.09 0.83 0.52
C GLY A 55 -3.17 2.10 1.31
N ALA A 56 -2.68 3.20 0.75
CA ALA A 56 -2.52 4.47 1.43
C ALA A 56 -2.18 4.35 2.93
N ALA A 57 -1.36 3.36 3.33
CA ALA A 57 -0.79 3.25 4.66
C ALA A 57 0.36 4.27 4.77
N ILE A 58 0.10 5.45 4.23
CA ILE A 58 0.45 6.72 4.83
C ILE A 58 -0.07 6.56 6.25
N GLU A 59 0.83 6.55 7.23
CA GLU A 59 0.46 6.68 8.63
C GLU A 59 -0.35 7.97 8.77
N LEU A 60 -1.67 7.86 8.64
CA LEU A 60 -2.59 8.95 8.84
C LEU A 60 -2.52 9.31 10.30
N VAL A 61 -2.27 10.57 10.57
CA VAL A 61 -2.20 11.09 11.93
C VAL A 61 -3.46 11.89 12.20
N ARG A 62 -3.85 11.98 13.47
CA ARG A 62 -4.92 12.90 13.88
C ARG A 62 -4.56 14.32 13.41
N GLY A 63 -5.52 14.98 12.78
CA GLY A 63 -5.36 16.32 12.24
C GLY A 63 -4.99 16.40 10.76
N ASP A 64 -4.66 15.28 10.11
CA ASP A 64 -4.43 15.25 8.67
C ASP A 64 -5.69 15.65 7.89
N ILE A 65 -5.51 16.38 6.80
CA ILE A 65 -6.58 16.72 5.84
C ILE A 65 -6.53 15.70 4.72
N ILE A 66 -7.65 15.01 4.53
CA ILE A 66 -7.81 13.94 3.55
C ILE A 66 -8.94 14.27 2.57
N GLU A 67 -8.88 13.66 1.39
CA GLU A 67 -9.97 13.56 0.42
C GLU A 67 -10.48 12.12 0.42
N ILE A 68 -11.80 11.93 0.46
CA ILE A 68 -12.41 10.61 0.38
C ILE A 68 -12.51 10.21 -1.10
N ILE A 69 -11.90 9.10 -1.49
CA ILE A 69 -11.87 8.63 -2.90
C ILE A 69 -12.92 7.54 -3.20
N GLY A 70 -13.59 7.01 -2.18
CA GLY A 70 -14.57 5.94 -2.31
C GLY A 70 -15.76 6.08 -1.36
N GLY A 71 -16.84 5.32 -1.65
CA GLY A 71 -18.05 5.34 -0.83
C GLY A 71 -18.98 6.55 -1.12
N PRO A 72 -20.00 6.76 -0.27
CA PRO A 72 -21.02 7.79 -0.48
C PRO A 72 -20.50 9.24 -0.32
N PHE A 73 -19.39 9.43 0.40
CA PHE A 73 -18.77 10.74 0.65
C PHE A 73 -17.60 11.03 -0.30
N LYS A 74 -17.58 10.40 -1.47
CA LYS A 74 -16.51 10.56 -2.46
C LYS A 74 -16.38 12.02 -2.89
N HIS A 75 -15.14 12.49 -3.00
CA HIS A 75 -14.73 13.87 -3.31
C HIS A 75 -14.93 14.90 -2.19
N GLU A 76 -15.42 14.48 -1.03
CA GLU A 76 -15.46 15.36 0.13
C GLU A 76 -14.11 15.39 0.84
N LYS A 77 -13.84 16.53 1.47
CA LYS A 77 -12.64 16.74 2.30
C LYS A 77 -13.01 16.58 3.76
N GLY A 78 -12.13 15.91 4.50
CA GLY A 78 -12.31 15.69 5.92
C GLY A 78 -11.02 15.86 6.70
N LYS A 79 -11.18 16.14 7.99
CA LYS A 79 -10.10 16.13 8.96
C LYS A 79 -10.14 14.83 9.76
N VAL A 80 -9.00 14.14 9.87
CA VAL A 80 -8.88 12.91 10.64
C VAL A 80 -8.97 13.22 12.14
N THR A 81 -9.93 12.61 12.84
CA THR A 81 -10.09 12.77 14.30
C THR A 81 -9.53 11.59 15.07
N THR A 82 -9.80 10.37 14.62
CA THR A 82 -9.37 9.13 15.25
C THR A 82 -8.92 8.13 14.19
N VAL A 83 -7.87 7.38 14.51
CA VAL A 83 -7.30 6.33 13.65
C VAL A 83 -7.28 5.04 14.46
N ASP A 84 -7.90 3.99 13.93
CA ASP A 84 -7.84 2.63 14.46
C ASP A 84 -6.97 1.77 13.52
N ASN A 85 -5.68 1.66 13.87
CA ASN A 85 -4.71 0.88 13.10
C ASN A 85 -4.98 -0.63 13.16
N ALA A 86 -5.68 -1.13 14.18
CA ALA A 86 -5.96 -2.56 14.30
C ALA A 86 -7.05 -2.99 13.30
N LYS A 87 -7.99 -2.10 12.98
CA LYS A 87 -9.10 -2.35 12.05
C LYS A 87 -8.94 -1.71 10.68
N ASN A 88 -7.89 -0.90 10.48
CA ASN A 88 -7.69 -0.10 9.27
C ASN A 88 -8.86 0.87 8.98
N GLU A 89 -9.44 1.42 10.06
CA GLU A 89 -10.56 2.35 10.02
C GLU A 89 -10.14 3.74 10.53
N ILE A 90 -10.68 4.79 9.93
CA ILE A 90 -10.48 6.17 10.34
C ILE A 90 -11.82 6.85 10.55
N THR A 91 -11.91 7.68 11.58
CA THR A 91 -13.02 8.60 11.78
C THR A 91 -12.61 9.98 11.29
N VAL A 92 -13.42 10.55 10.42
CA VAL A 92 -13.17 11.86 9.80
C VAL A 92 -14.35 12.79 10.04
N GLU A 93 -14.05 14.08 10.20
CA GLU A 93 -15.05 15.15 10.22
C GLU A 93 -15.01 15.88 8.88
N LEU A 94 -16.17 15.96 8.21
CA LEU A 94 -16.31 16.60 6.90
C LEU A 94 -16.19 18.12 7.02
N LEU A 95 -15.37 18.75 6.19
CA LEU A 95 -15.10 20.19 6.23
C LEU A 95 -16.16 21.02 5.50
N GLU A 96 -16.87 20.42 4.53
CA GLU A 96 -17.90 21.11 3.72
C GLU A 96 -19.29 21.06 4.35
N ALA A 97 -19.48 20.25 5.41
CA ALA A 97 -20.73 20.14 6.11
C ALA A 97 -20.95 21.34 7.04
N ALA A 98 -22.16 21.93 7.00
CA ALA A 98 -22.54 23.02 7.89
C ALA A 98 -22.53 22.63 9.38
N VAL A 99 -22.66 21.33 9.66
CA VAL A 99 -22.60 20.74 11.00
C VAL A 99 -21.57 19.61 10.95
N PRO A 100 -20.63 19.53 11.91
CA PRO A 100 -19.62 18.47 11.93
C PRO A 100 -20.28 17.13 12.27
N ILE A 101 -20.29 16.21 11.31
CA ILE A 101 -20.76 14.84 11.49
C ILE A 101 -19.53 13.91 11.38
N PRO A 102 -19.22 13.13 12.42
CA PRO A 102 -18.14 12.15 12.35
C PRO A 102 -18.58 10.94 11.52
N VAL A 103 -17.75 10.55 10.54
CA VAL A 103 -18.00 9.38 9.69
C VAL A 103 -16.81 8.43 9.80
N THR A 104 -17.08 7.14 9.99
CA THR A 104 -16.05 6.09 9.97
C THR A 104 -15.96 5.46 8.59
N ILE A 105 -14.76 5.44 8.02
CA ILE A 105 -14.44 4.87 6.71
C ILE A 105 -13.13 4.08 6.77
N THR A 106 -12.89 3.23 5.76
CA THR A 106 -11.62 2.50 5.66
C THR A 106 -10.48 3.42 5.21
N ALA A 107 -9.27 3.21 5.73
CA ALA A 107 -8.10 4.02 5.37
C ALA A 107 -7.72 3.91 3.88
N ASP A 108 -8.05 2.78 3.24
CA ASP A 108 -7.82 2.57 1.80
C ASP A 108 -8.70 3.47 0.91
N SER A 109 -9.81 3.97 1.45
CA SER A 109 -10.77 4.81 0.73
C SER A 109 -10.46 6.30 0.82
N VAL A 110 -9.29 6.68 1.32
CA VAL A 110 -8.88 8.08 1.43
C VAL A 110 -7.54 8.37 0.77
N ARG A 111 -7.35 9.64 0.45
CA ARG A 111 -6.11 10.20 -0.09
C ARG A 111 -5.68 11.36 0.79
N LEU A 112 -4.44 11.35 1.26
CA LEU A 112 -3.86 12.46 2.01
C LEU A 112 -3.70 13.70 1.10
N LEU A 113 -4.16 14.86 1.57
CA LEU A 113 -3.93 16.16 0.94
C LEU A 113 -2.88 16.97 1.69
N GLU A 114 -3.01 17.08 3.01
CA GLU A 114 -2.10 17.86 3.87
C GLU A 114 -1.84 17.09 5.16
N LYS A 115 -0.56 16.96 5.55
CA LYS A 115 -0.17 16.43 6.86
C LYS A 115 -0.37 17.48 7.95
N SER A 116 -0.79 17.04 9.14
CA SER A 116 -0.92 17.90 10.31
C SER A 116 0.39 18.64 10.61
N LYS A 117 0.28 19.93 10.90
CA LYS A 117 1.40 20.83 11.20
C LYS A 117 2.19 20.45 12.45
N ASP A 118 1.58 19.67 13.35
CA ASP A 118 2.23 19.18 14.57
C ASP A 118 3.40 18.21 14.25
N VAL A 119 3.31 17.46 13.16
CA VAL A 119 4.39 16.53 12.73
C VAL A 119 5.55 17.30 12.12
N ILE A 120 5.28 18.39 11.40
CA ILE A 120 6.31 19.21 10.73
C ILE A 120 7.23 19.89 11.76
N GLN A 121 6.70 20.25 12.94
CA GLN A 121 7.50 20.81 14.03
C GLN A 121 8.40 19.77 14.71
N GLN A 122 7.94 18.53 14.86
CA GLN A 122 8.74 17.46 15.46
C GLN A 122 9.89 16.98 14.55
N SER A 123 9.69 16.94 13.23
CA SER A 123 10.76 16.62 12.28
C SER A 123 11.86 17.70 12.28
N ALA A 124 11.48 18.97 12.41
CA ALA A 124 12.41 20.09 12.43
C ALA A 124 13.20 20.23 13.75
N GLU A 125 12.68 19.71 14.87
CA GLU A 125 13.40 19.65 16.14
C GLU A 125 14.34 18.44 16.25
N GLY A 126 14.07 17.35 15.52
CA GLY A 126 14.95 16.18 15.43
C GLY A 126 16.29 16.47 14.76
N GLU A 127 16.28 17.14 13.60
CA GLU A 127 17.50 17.49 12.86
C GLU A 127 18.40 18.51 13.58
N LYS A 128 17.82 19.34 14.48
CA LYS A 128 18.61 20.29 15.28
C LYS A 128 19.38 19.65 16.44
N LYS A 129 19.04 18.43 16.87
CA LYS A 129 19.76 17.74 17.94
C LYS A 129 20.97 16.95 17.43
N GLU A 130 20.88 16.34 16.24
CA GLU A 130 22.02 15.62 15.66
C GLU A 130 23.16 16.55 15.20
N SER A 131 22.85 17.80 14.82
CA SER A 131 23.86 18.79 14.43
C SER A 131 24.57 19.50 15.60
N SER A 132 24.19 19.23 16.86
CA SER A 132 24.89 19.75 18.04
C SER A 132 25.73 18.71 18.78
N GLU A 133 25.78 17.47 18.29
CA GLU A 133 26.61 16.38 18.84
C GLU A 133 27.80 15.98 17.95
N GLU A 134 28.08 16.72 16.86
CA GLU A 134 29.27 16.55 16.01
C GLU A 134 30.26 17.73 16.09
#